data_AF-U6D8B3-F1
#
_entry.id   AF-U6D8B3-F1
#
_cell.length_a   1.000
_cell.length_b   1.000
_cell.length_c   1.000
_cell.angle_alpha   90.00
_cell.angle_beta   90.00
_cell.angle_gamma   90.00
#
_symmetry.space_group_name_H-M   'P 1'
#
loop_
_entity.id
_entity.type
_entity.pdbx_description
1 polymer ?
#
loop_
_entity_poly.entity_id
_entity_poly.type
_entity_poly.pdbx_seq_one_letter_code
_entity_poly.pdbx_strand_id
1 'polypeptide(L)'
;EAARPPVPVVDFGNTQEAYRSRRSWELVRSLLVLRLCASSALLAHHEQLLHIARRFLGQRLFEKLMKMTFYGQFVAGEDQESIRPLIRHNRAFGVGSILDYGVEEDLSPQEAERKEMESCTSAVEREGSGTSKREKQYQAHPAFGDRRDGVISARTYFYANEAKCDSHMETFLACIEAAGQASEDGFSAIKLTALGRPQFLLQFSDVLTKWRRFFHQMAAEQGKAGVAAVDTKLEVAALQESVAKMGIASRTEIKNWFTAETLGVSGTVDLLDWSSLIDSRTELSKHLVVPNMQTGQLEPLLSRFTTEEEQQMTRMLQRMDVLAKRATEMGVRLMVDAEQTYFQPAISRLTLAMQRKFNVGKPLIFNTYQCYLK
;
A
#
# COMPACT_ATOMS: atom_id res chain seq x y z
N GLU A 1 -31.29 -12.46 18.39
CA GLU A 1 -30.77 -11.12 18.06
C GLU A 1 -31.92 -10.25 17.58
N ALA A 2 -32.16 -9.10 18.20
CA ALA A 2 -33.13 -8.14 17.67
C ALA A 2 -32.58 -7.61 16.34
N ALA A 3 -33.34 -7.77 15.25
CA ALA A 3 -32.99 -7.23 13.95
C ALA A 3 -32.81 -5.72 14.06
N ARG A 4 -31.60 -5.25 13.81
CA ARG A 4 -31.22 -3.84 13.91
C ARG A 4 -32.01 -3.01 12.88
N PRO A 5 -32.35 -1.75 13.20
CA PRO A 5 -32.97 -0.87 12.22
C PRO A 5 -32.02 -0.71 11.01
N PRO A 6 -32.54 -0.79 9.78
CA PRO A 6 -31.71 -0.68 8.58
C PRO A 6 -31.05 0.69 8.53
N VAL A 7 -29.75 0.70 8.19
CA VAL A 7 -29.03 1.94 7.89
C VAL A 7 -29.71 2.60 6.69
N PRO A 8 -30.03 3.92 6.73
CA PRO A 8 -30.66 4.58 5.61
C PRO A 8 -29.77 4.47 4.37
N VAL A 9 -30.34 4.01 3.25
CA VAL A 9 -29.66 4.07 1.95
C VAL A 9 -29.56 5.53 1.55
N VAL A 10 -28.38 5.97 1.11
CA VAL A 10 -28.13 7.34 0.64
C VAL A 10 -28.06 7.35 -0.89
N ASP A 11 -28.98 8.06 -1.53
CA ASP A 11 -28.92 8.33 -2.97
C ASP A 11 -27.97 9.50 -3.28
N PHE A 12 -26.76 9.18 -3.75
CA PHE A 12 -25.79 10.18 -4.19
C PHE A 12 -26.11 10.79 -5.56
N GLY A 13 -27.11 10.27 -6.30
CA GLY A 13 -27.67 10.92 -7.49
C GLY A 13 -28.57 12.11 -7.14
N ASN A 14 -29.09 12.16 -5.91
CA ASN A 14 -29.89 13.27 -5.41
C ASN A 14 -29.03 14.20 -4.53
N THR A 15 -28.79 15.43 -4.99
CA THR A 15 -27.97 16.40 -4.25
C THR A 15 -28.54 16.75 -2.87
N GLN A 16 -29.87 16.86 -2.74
CA GLN A 16 -30.47 17.17 -1.43
C GLN A 16 -30.23 16.06 -0.42
N GLU A 17 -30.24 14.80 -0.87
CA GLU A 17 -29.98 13.64 -0.04
C GLU A 17 -28.50 13.48 0.28
N ALA A 18 -27.63 13.62 -0.73
CA ALA A 18 -26.17 13.54 -0.58
C ALA A 18 -25.61 14.52 0.46
N TYR A 19 -26.22 15.71 0.58
CA TYR A 19 -25.83 16.74 1.54
C TYR A 19 -26.74 16.83 2.77
N ARG A 20 -27.66 15.88 2.98
CA ARG A 20 -28.61 15.90 4.10
C ARG A 20 -27.95 15.95 5.48
N SER A 21 -26.75 15.38 5.60
CA SER A 21 -25.96 15.41 6.84
C SER A 21 -25.30 16.77 7.12
N ARG A 22 -25.28 17.70 6.16
CA ARG A 22 -24.54 18.97 6.26
C ARG A 22 -25.45 20.14 6.61
N ARG A 23 -24.94 21.06 7.44
CA ARG A 23 -25.58 22.33 7.76
C ARG A 23 -25.29 23.36 6.67
N SER A 24 -26.17 24.33 6.48
CA SER A 24 -26.01 25.38 5.46
C SER A 24 -24.69 26.15 5.59
N TRP A 25 -24.23 26.43 6.81
CA TRP A 25 -22.94 27.11 7.02
C TRP A 25 -21.75 26.24 6.60
N GLU A 26 -21.84 24.90 6.74
CA GLU A 26 -20.78 23.98 6.29
C GLU A 26 -20.69 24.01 4.77
N LEU A 27 -21.82 24.10 4.07
CA LEU A 27 -21.86 24.23 2.61
C LEU A 27 -21.25 25.57 2.15
N VAL A 28 -21.56 26.67 2.84
CA VAL A 28 -20.94 27.98 2.57
C VAL A 28 -19.43 27.93 2.80
N ARG A 29 -18.98 27.30 3.90
CA ARG A 29 -17.56 27.08 4.17
C ARG A 29 -16.91 26.26 3.05
N SER A 30 -17.54 25.15 2.63
CA SER A 30 -17.02 24.32 1.55
C SER A 30 -16.86 25.11 0.25
N LEU A 31 -17.87 25.91 -0.13
CA LEU A 31 -17.81 26.76 -1.32
C LEU A 31 -16.66 27.78 -1.23
N LEU A 32 -16.48 28.41 -0.07
CA LEU A 32 -15.38 29.36 0.15
C LEU A 32 -14.02 28.66 0.05
N VAL A 33 -13.81 27.60 0.83
CA VAL A 33 -12.53 26.88 0.90
C VAL A 33 -12.14 26.32 -0.46
N LEU A 34 -13.06 25.67 -1.17
CA LEU A 34 -12.77 25.09 -2.49
C LEU A 34 -12.44 26.17 -3.53
N ARG A 35 -13.09 27.34 -3.46
CA ARG A 35 -12.73 28.47 -4.33
C ARG A 35 -11.35 29.05 -4.01
N LEU A 36 -10.98 29.11 -2.73
CA LEU A 36 -9.64 29.54 -2.33
C LEU A 36 -8.58 28.53 -2.81
N CYS A 37 -8.84 27.23 -2.68
CA CYS A 37 -7.96 26.17 -3.21
C CYS A 37 -7.86 26.20 -4.75
N ALA A 38 -8.87 26.68 -5.46
CA ALA A 38 -8.83 26.80 -6.92
C ALA A 38 -8.02 28.02 -7.42
N SER A 39 -7.58 28.91 -6.54
CA SER A 39 -6.81 30.10 -6.92
C SER A 39 -5.33 29.78 -7.06
N SER A 40 -4.82 29.81 -8.29
CA SER A 40 -3.40 29.62 -8.59
C SER A 40 -2.49 30.65 -7.88
N ALA A 41 -2.94 31.90 -7.76
CA ALA A 41 -2.20 32.94 -7.06
C ALA A 41 -2.08 32.68 -5.54
N LEU A 42 -3.16 32.20 -4.90
CA LEU A 42 -3.11 31.82 -3.48
C LEU A 42 -2.23 30.60 -3.27
N LEU A 43 -2.35 29.60 -4.15
CA LEU A 43 -1.51 28.40 -4.11
C LEU A 43 -0.03 28.73 -4.29
N ALA A 44 0.32 29.64 -5.20
CA ALA A 44 1.72 30.03 -5.44
C ALA A 44 2.38 30.70 -4.22
N HIS A 45 1.59 31.31 -3.33
CA HIS A 45 2.09 32.07 -2.17
C HIS A 45 1.59 31.52 -0.81
N HIS A 46 1.04 30.31 -0.77
CA HIS A 46 0.33 29.80 0.40
C HIS A 46 1.21 29.75 1.66
N GLU A 47 2.46 29.27 1.56
CA GLU A 47 3.38 29.21 2.71
C GLU A 47 3.65 30.61 3.30
N GLN A 48 3.95 31.59 2.44
CA GLN A 48 4.19 32.98 2.85
C GLN A 48 2.96 33.58 3.51
N LEU A 49 1.77 33.37 2.92
CA LEU A 49 0.51 33.85 3.45
C LEU A 49 0.19 33.22 4.81
N LEU A 50 0.42 31.92 4.99
CA LEU A 50 0.22 31.23 6.27
C LEU A 50 1.18 31.76 7.34
N HIS A 51 2.46 32.00 7.00
CA HIS A 51 3.42 32.60 7.92
C HIS A 51 3.03 34.02 8.34
N ILE A 52 2.63 34.86 7.38
CA ILE A 52 2.15 36.22 7.63
C ILE A 52 0.90 36.18 8.52
N ALA A 53 -0.10 35.37 8.17
CA ALA A 53 -1.33 35.24 8.93
C ALA A 53 -1.07 34.78 10.37
N ARG A 54 -0.21 33.77 10.57
CA ARG A 54 0.18 33.26 11.90
C ARG A 54 0.92 34.32 12.71
N ARG A 55 1.78 35.13 12.08
CA ARG A 55 2.50 36.22 12.75
C ARG A 55 1.57 37.36 13.18
N PHE A 56 0.60 37.73 12.34
CA PHE A 56 -0.33 38.83 12.64
C PHE A 56 -1.45 38.44 13.61
N LEU A 57 -2.07 37.26 13.42
CA LEU A 57 -3.18 36.80 14.26
C LEU A 57 -2.71 36.18 15.58
N GLY A 58 -1.46 35.74 15.64
CA GLY A 58 -0.95 34.90 16.72
C GLY A 58 -1.49 33.46 16.64
N GLN A 59 -0.86 32.55 17.42
CA GLN A 59 -1.10 31.11 17.32
C GLN A 59 -2.58 30.72 17.50
N ARG A 60 -3.20 31.18 18.59
CA ARG A 60 -4.55 30.73 18.98
C ARG A 60 -5.62 31.15 17.99
N LEU A 61 -5.56 32.40 17.51
CA LEU A 61 -6.55 32.91 16.57
C LEU A 61 -6.35 32.31 15.18
N PHE A 62 -5.08 32.12 14.77
CA PHE A 62 -4.75 31.42 13.55
C PHE A 62 -5.28 29.98 13.56
N GLU A 63 -5.00 29.18 14.60
CA GLU A 63 -5.52 27.82 14.73
C GLU A 63 -7.06 27.79 14.69
N LYS A 64 -7.72 28.69 15.42
CA LYS A 64 -9.18 28.79 15.40
C LYS A 64 -9.71 29.10 13.99
N LEU A 65 -9.09 30.03 13.28
CA LEU A 65 -9.45 30.37 11.91
C LEU A 65 -9.26 29.17 10.98
N MET A 66 -8.14 28.46 11.09
CA MET A 66 -7.85 27.27 10.30
C MET A 66 -8.85 26.14 10.56
N LYS A 67 -9.21 25.89 11.82
CA LYS A 67 -10.26 24.93 12.22
C LYS A 67 -11.65 25.33 11.69
N MET A 68 -11.95 26.62 11.62
CA MET A 68 -13.20 27.11 11.05
C MET A 68 -13.24 27.06 9.51
N THR A 69 -12.09 26.91 8.85
CA THR A 69 -11.94 26.96 7.39
C THR A 69 -11.34 25.66 6.83
N PHE A 70 -10.06 25.66 6.46
CA PHE A 70 -9.38 24.58 5.74
C PHE A 70 -9.32 23.28 6.56
N TYR A 71 -8.89 23.35 7.82
CA TYR A 71 -8.80 22.15 8.66
C TYR A 71 -10.18 21.55 8.91
N GLY A 72 -11.17 22.37 9.27
CA GLY A 72 -12.53 21.86 9.47
C GLY A 72 -13.21 21.35 8.19
N GLN A 73 -12.68 21.67 7.01
CA GLN A 73 -13.16 21.17 5.73
C GLN A 73 -12.57 19.80 5.36
N PHE A 74 -11.28 19.59 5.62
CA PHE A 74 -10.54 18.41 5.14
C PHE A 74 -10.14 17.41 6.24
N VAL A 75 -10.10 17.85 7.50
CA VAL A 75 -9.66 17.04 8.64
C VAL A 75 -10.84 16.78 9.56
N ALA A 76 -11.08 15.51 9.88
CA ALA A 76 -12.19 15.08 10.71
C ALA A 76 -12.06 15.50 12.17
N GLY A 77 -10.82 15.59 12.68
CA GLY A 77 -10.48 15.87 14.07
C GLY A 77 -8.97 15.72 14.29
N GLU A 78 -8.50 16.13 15.46
CA GLU A 78 -7.06 16.15 15.81
C GLU A 78 -6.61 14.88 16.52
N ASP A 79 -7.56 14.13 17.07
CA ASP A 79 -7.34 12.94 17.88
C ASP A 79 -8.53 11.98 17.80
N GLN A 80 -8.38 10.83 18.46
CA GLN A 80 -9.39 9.76 18.46
C GLN A 80 -10.72 10.17 19.09
N GLU A 81 -10.74 11.13 20.02
CA GLU A 81 -11.96 11.54 20.72
C GLU A 81 -12.74 12.59 19.90
N SER A 82 -12.03 13.55 19.33
CA SER A 82 -12.58 14.64 18.53
C SER A 82 -13.22 14.18 17.22
N ILE A 83 -12.78 13.05 16.64
CA ILE A 83 -13.40 12.48 15.43
C ILE A 83 -14.73 11.76 15.69
N ARG A 84 -14.96 11.22 16.90
CA ARG A 84 -16.13 10.37 17.20
C ARG A 84 -17.48 11.05 16.94
N PRO A 85 -17.71 12.32 17.32
CA PRO A 85 -18.98 12.99 17.06
C PRO A 85 -19.30 13.07 15.55
N LEU A 86 -18.29 13.34 14.73
CA LEU A 86 -18.46 13.43 13.27
C LEU A 86 -18.78 12.07 12.65
N ILE A 87 -18.08 11.01 13.08
CA ILE A 87 -18.33 9.64 12.61
C ILE A 87 -19.76 9.20 12.96
N ARG A 88 -20.17 9.41 14.22
CA ARG A 88 -21.53 9.05 14.69
C ARG A 88 -22.61 9.85 13.96
N HIS A 89 -22.37 11.14 13.75
CA HIS A 89 -23.27 12.00 12.99
C HIS A 89 -23.44 11.49 11.56
N ASN A 90 -22.35 11.27 10.82
CA ASN A 90 -22.41 10.74 9.46
C ASN A 90 -23.11 9.37 9.40
N ARG A 91 -22.82 8.47 10.35
CA ARG A 91 -23.47 7.16 10.45
C ARG A 91 -24.99 7.27 10.62
N ALA A 92 -25.48 8.22 11.40
CA ALA A 92 -26.92 8.45 11.58
C ALA A 92 -27.63 8.85 10.27
N PHE A 93 -26.88 9.36 9.28
CA PHE A 93 -27.36 9.64 7.93
C PHE A 93 -27.00 8.56 6.91
N GLY A 94 -26.53 7.39 7.34
CA GLY A 94 -26.18 6.28 6.46
C GLY A 94 -24.79 6.37 5.81
N VAL A 95 -23.95 7.30 6.26
CA VAL A 95 -22.60 7.51 5.72
C VAL A 95 -21.55 6.87 6.64
N GLY A 96 -20.84 5.86 6.13
CA GLY A 96 -19.71 5.21 6.81
C GLY A 96 -18.45 6.10 6.84
N SER A 97 -17.39 5.63 7.50
CA SER A 97 -16.13 6.36 7.59
C SER A 97 -14.93 5.43 7.47
N ILE A 98 -13.93 5.88 6.71
CA ILE A 98 -12.60 5.29 6.61
C ILE A 98 -11.64 6.27 7.28
N LEU A 99 -10.97 5.84 8.33
CA LEU A 99 -9.95 6.66 8.99
C LEU A 99 -8.64 6.52 8.22
N ASP A 100 -8.20 7.62 7.60
CA ASP A 100 -6.89 7.75 6.97
C ASP A 100 -6.04 8.70 7.81
N TYR A 101 -4.94 8.18 8.35
CA TYR A 101 -4.02 8.99 9.13
C TYR A 101 -3.15 9.84 8.22
N GLY A 102 -3.33 11.15 8.32
CA GLY A 102 -2.64 12.13 7.48
C GLY A 102 -1.30 12.62 8.04
N VAL A 103 -0.48 11.76 8.67
CA VAL A 103 0.91 12.19 8.94
C VAL A 103 1.73 12.09 7.67
N GLU A 104 2.33 13.25 7.39
CA GLU A 104 3.14 13.53 6.22
C GLU A 104 4.43 14.18 6.75
N GLU A 105 5.57 13.90 6.12
CA GLU A 105 6.78 14.69 6.39
C GLU A 105 6.81 15.87 5.41
N ASP A 106 6.77 17.10 5.95
CA ASP A 106 7.00 18.33 5.18
C ASP A 106 8.49 18.41 4.80
N LEU A 107 8.89 17.67 3.77
CA LEU A 107 10.24 17.71 3.22
C LEU A 107 10.27 18.63 2.00
N SER A 108 11.37 19.37 1.85
CA SER A 108 11.65 20.06 0.59
C SER A 108 11.74 19.04 -0.56
N PRO A 109 11.48 19.44 -1.82
CA PRO A 109 11.60 18.55 -2.97
C PRO A 109 12.89 17.76 -3.06
N GLN A 110 14.00 18.42 -2.78
CA GLN A 110 15.33 17.84 -2.83
C GLN A 110 15.55 16.82 -1.70
N GLU A 111 15.02 17.09 -0.50
CA GLU A 111 15.13 16.18 0.63
C GLU A 111 14.22 14.96 0.48
N ALA A 112 12.99 15.17 -0.01
CA ALA A 112 12.09 14.10 -0.40
C ALA A 112 12.75 13.18 -1.43
N GLU A 113 13.36 13.78 -2.45
CA GLU A 113 14.02 13.02 -3.50
C GLU A 113 15.18 12.17 -2.98
N ARG A 114 16.04 12.79 -2.20
CA ARG A 114 17.19 12.12 -1.58
C ARG A 114 16.74 10.97 -0.68
N LYS A 115 15.78 11.21 0.23
CA LYS A 115 15.31 10.16 1.17
C LYS A 115 14.65 9.00 0.43
N GLU A 116 13.83 9.28 -0.57
CA GLU A 116 13.17 8.24 -1.36
C GLU A 116 14.21 7.38 -2.09
N MET A 117 15.16 8.01 -2.78
CA MET A 117 16.25 7.31 -3.46
C MET A 117 17.07 6.46 -2.50
N GLU A 118 17.48 7.02 -1.35
CA GLU A 118 18.24 6.28 -0.33
C GLU A 118 17.46 5.09 0.21
N SER A 119 16.16 5.26 0.44
CA SER A 119 15.29 4.22 0.98
C SER A 119 15.03 3.08 0.00
N CYS A 120 15.03 3.36 -1.31
CA CYS A 120 14.79 2.39 -2.39
C CYS A 120 16.06 1.68 -2.91
N THR A 121 17.25 2.19 -2.57
CA THR A 121 18.55 1.67 -3.07
C THR A 121 19.14 0.62 -2.12
N SER A 122 19.50 -0.57 -2.65
CA SER A 122 20.11 -1.63 -1.84
C SER A 122 21.55 -1.36 -1.43
N ALA A 123 22.05 -2.08 -0.42
CA ALA A 123 23.46 -1.99 -0.02
C ALA A 123 24.41 -2.30 -1.20
N VAL A 124 24.10 -3.36 -1.96
CA VAL A 124 24.88 -3.77 -3.15
C VAL A 124 24.88 -2.70 -4.24
N GLU A 125 23.75 -2.00 -4.44
CA GLU A 125 23.66 -0.93 -5.45
C GLU A 125 24.49 0.30 -5.05
N ARG A 126 24.65 0.57 -3.74
CA ARG A 126 25.49 1.68 -3.24
C ARG A 126 26.98 1.43 -3.43
N GLU A 127 27.41 0.18 -3.39
CA GLU A 127 28.84 -0.19 -3.49
C GLU A 127 29.39 -0.16 -4.92
N GLY A 128 28.55 0.08 -5.94
CA GLY A 128 28.97 0.17 -7.35
C GLY A 128 29.54 -1.12 -7.94
N SER A 129 29.51 -2.22 -7.18
CA SER A 129 30.16 -3.50 -7.51
C SER A 129 29.26 -4.47 -8.28
N GLY A 130 27.99 -4.10 -8.51
CA GLY A 130 27.03 -4.91 -9.26
C GLY A 130 26.30 -4.08 -10.30
N THR A 131 26.23 -4.58 -11.55
CA THR A 131 25.22 -4.12 -12.50
C THR A 131 23.86 -4.44 -11.88
N SER A 132 23.05 -3.43 -11.54
CA SER A 132 21.69 -3.68 -11.07
C SER A 132 20.92 -4.40 -12.19
N LYS A 133 20.66 -5.70 -12.00
CA LYS A 133 19.88 -6.54 -12.92
C LYS A 133 18.38 -6.23 -12.85
N ARG A 134 17.98 -5.20 -12.10
CA ARG A 134 16.59 -4.74 -12.03
C ARG A 134 16.21 -4.08 -13.34
N GLU A 135 14.94 -4.22 -13.70
CA GLU A 135 14.41 -3.46 -14.82
C GLU A 135 14.43 -1.96 -14.52
N LYS A 136 14.53 -1.12 -15.55
CA LYS A 136 14.60 0.34 -15.40
C LYS A 136 13.47 0.91 -14.52
N GLN A 137 12.27 0.33 -14.59
CA GLN A 137 11.11 0.77 -13.78
C GLN A 137 11.19 0.41 -12.30
N TYR A 138 12.09 -0.50 -11.91
CA TYR A 138 12.31 -0.97 -10.53
C TYR A 138 13.72 -0.63 -10.02
N GLN A 139 14.46 0.20 -10.75
CA GLN A 139 15.70 0.83 -10.28
C GLN A 139 15.36 2.16 -9.63
N ALA A 140 15.94 2.45 -8.46
CA ALA A 140 15.76 3.74 -7.80
C ALA A 140 16.09 4.88 -8.77
N HIS A 141 15.16 5.81 -8.97
CA HIS A 141 15.27 6.87 -9.96
C HIS A 141 14.90 8.22 -9.33
N PRO A 142 15.59 9.33 -9.65
CA PRO A 142 15.25 10.70 -9.24
C PRO A 142 13.75 11.05 -9.37
N ALA A 143 13.15 10.66 -10.50
CA ALA A 143 11.72 10.81 -10.75
C ALA A 143 10.80 9.96 -9.84
N PHE A 144 11.31 9.20 -8.88
CA PHE A 144 10.52 8.58 -7.80
C PHE A 144 10.38 9.51 -6.59
N GLY A 145 11.34 10.43 -6.44
CA GLY A 145 11.61 11.10 -5.19
C GLY A 145 10.85 12.41 -4.94
N ASP A 146 10.54 13.17 -5.98
CA ASP A 146 9.51 14.19 -5.89
C ASP A 146 8.73 14.32 -7.19
N ARG A 147 7.42 14.02 -7.14
CA ARG A 147 6.48 14.28 -8.23
C ARG A 147 5.46 15.37 -7.88
N ARG A 148 5.71 16.16 -6.83
CA ARG A 148 4.94 17.37 -6.52
C ARG A 148 5.17 18.49 -7.55
N ASP A 149 6.15 18.31 -8.44
CA ASP A 149 6.41 19.27 -9.52
C ASP A 149 5.24 19.30 -10.51
N GLY A 150 4.48 20.39 -10.50
CA GLY A 150 3.33 20.62 -11.37
C GLY A 150 2.04 19.86 -11.02
N VAL A 151 2.04 18.96 -10.03
CA VAL A 151 0.84 18.25 -9.56
C VAL A 151 0.81 18.08 -8.05
N ILE A 152 -0.39 18.00 -7.47
CA ILE A 152 -0.56 17.59 -6.07
C ILE A 152 -0.31 16.07 -6.03
N SER A 153 0.93 15.68 -5.76
CA SER A 153 1.35 14.27 -5.73
C SER A 153 0.69 13.51 -4.58
N ALA A 154 0.48 12.21 -4.78
CA ALA A 154 0.16 11.29 -3.71
C ALA A 154 1.26 11.34 -2.63
N ARG A 155 0.80 11.40 -1.38
CA ARG A 155 1.58 11.57 -0.14
C ARG A 155 2.55 10.40 0.05
N THR A 156 3.82 10.67 0.34
CA THR A 156 4.87 9.66 0.48
C THR A 156 5.37 9.57 1.91
N TYR A 157 5.42 8.36 2.47
CA TYR A 157 6.09 8.09 3.74
C TYR A 157 7.58 7.87 3.45
N PHE A 158 8.42 8.76 3.96
CA PHE A 158 9.86 8.59 3.82
C PHE A 158 10.40 7.68 4.92
N TYR A 159 11.03 6.59 4.53
CA TYR A 159 11.68 5.71 5.48
C TYR A 159 12.87 6.41 6.13
N ALA A 160 12.82 6.57 7.46
CA ALA A 160 13.93 7.09 8.26
C ALA A 160 14.69 5.95 8.96
N ASN A 161 13.97 5.09 9.68
CA ASN A 161 14.48 3.93 10.40
C ASN A 161 13.30 3.07 10.91
N GLU A 162 13.62 1.90 11.47
CA GLU A 162 12.62 0.97 12.01
C GLU A 162 11.79 1.56 13.16
N ALA A 163 12.37 2.39 14.04
CA ALA A 163 11.64 3.03 15.13
C ALA A 163 10.55 4.00 14.61
N LYS A 164 10.80 4.66 13.48
CA LYS A 164 9.81 5.49 12.81
C LYS A 164 8.67 4.63 12.23
N CYS A 165 8.99 3.47 11.66
CA CYS A 165 7.97 2.50 11.21
C CYS A 165 7.14 1.94 12.38
N ASP A 166 7.76 1.71 13.55
CA ASP A 166 7.05 1.32 14.77
C ASP A 166 6.09 2.41 15.24
N SER A 167 6.53 3.68 15.23
CA SER A 167 5.67 4.83 15.55
C SER A 167 4.49 4.97 14.57
N HIS A 168 4.69 4.72 13.28
CA HIS A 168 3.59 4.66 12.31
C HIS A 168 2.62 3.52 12.62
N MET A 169 3.14 2.33 12.95
CA MET A 169 2.30 1.19 13.36
C MET A 169 1.48 1.50 14.61
N GLU A 170 2.09 2.09 15.65
CA GLU A 170 1.38 2.54 16.86
C GLU A 170 0.25 3.51 16.52
N THR A 171 0.47 4.39 15.56
CA THR A 171 -0.59 5.30 15.12
C THR A 171 -1.70 4.59 14.36
N PHE A 172 -1.38 3.64 13.48
CA PHE A 172 -2.41 2.82 12.83
C PHE A 172 -3.20 1.99 13.85
N LEU A 173 -2.56 1.46 14.90
CA LEU A 173 -3.25 0.79 16.00
C LEU A 173 -4.24 1.75 16.70
N ALA A 174 -3.80 2.97 16.99
CA ALA A 174 -4.65 4.03 17.50
C ALA A 174 -5.86 4.34 16.57
N CYS A 175 -5.65 4.40 15.26
CA CYS A 175 -6.74 4.57 14.29
C CYS A 175 -7.71 3.39 14.27
N ILE A 176 -7.20 2.16 14.35
CA ILE A 176 -8.03 0.94 14.45
C ILE A 176 -8.89 0.99 15.70
N GLU A 177 -8.31 1.36 16.84
CA GLU A 177 -9.05 1.47 18.10
C GLU A 177 -10.15 2.54 18.03
N ALA A 178 -9.82 3.71 17.50
CA ALA A 178 -10.77 4.80 17.33
C ALA A 178 -11.91 4.41 16.38
N ALA A 179 -11.60 3.74 15.26
CA ALA A 179 -12.60 3.24 14.31
C ALA A 179 -13.54 2.23 14.96
N GLY A 180 -13.00 1.26 15.71
CA GLY A 180 -13.79 0.21 16.36
C GLY A 180 -14.67 0.72 17.50
N GLN A 181 -14.22 1.74 18.22
CA GLN A 181 -15.01 2.39 19.28
C GLN A 181 -16.07 3.37 18.73
N ALA A 182 -15.84 3.93 17.53
CA ALA A 182 -16.75 4.86 16.90
C ALA A 182 -17.87 4.17 16.10
N SER A 183 -17.59 3.00 15.52
CA SER A 183 -18.49 2.31 14.59
C SER A 183 -18.26 0.80 14.57
N GLU A 184 -19.34 0.01 14.53
CA GLU A 184 -19.27 -1.47 14.47
C GLU A 184 -18.74 -2.02 13.14
N ASP A 185 -18.70 -1.17 12.10
CA ASP A 185 -18.21 -1.49 10.77
C ASP A 185 -17.14 -0.48 10.32
N GLY A 186 -16.41 0.11 11.27
CA GLY A 186 -15.36 1.09 10.96
C GLY A 186 -14.31 0.55 9.98
N PHE A 187 -13.71 1.46 9.22
CA PHE A 187 -12.53 1.18 8.40
C PHE A 187 -11.32 1.98 8.91
N SER A 188 -10.13 1.41 8.78
CA SER A 188 -8.86 2.12 8.90
C SER A 188 -8.01 1.85 7.66
N ALA A 189 -7.50 2.91 7.05
CA ALA A 189 -6.56 2.83 5.94
C ALA A 189 -5.12 2.65 6.47
N ILE A 190 -4.32 1.85 5.77
CA ILE A 190 -2.89 1.65 6.04
C ILE A 190 -2.12 1.72 4.72
N LYS A 191 -0.86 2.18 4.80
CA LYS A 191 0.08 2.24 3.66
C LYS A 191 1.29 1.37 3.98
N LEU A 192 1.76 0.55 3.05
CA LEU A 192 2.85 -0.40 3.31
C LEU A 192 4.21 0.30 3.41
N THR A 193 4.41 1.40 2.66
CA THR A 193 5.63 2.21 2.77
C THR A 193 5.81 2.83 4.17
N ALA A 194 4.72 3.00 4.93
CA ALA A 194 4.79 3.46 6.31
C ALA A 194 5.29 2.38 7.29
N LEU A 195 5.17 1.09 6.93
CA LEU A 195 5.44 -0.06 7.80
C LEU A 195 6.84 -0.65 7.63
N GLY A 196 7.64 -0.15 6.69
CA GLY A 196 9.02 -0.62 6.52
C GLY A 196 9.68 0.00 5.31
N ARG A 197 10.89 -0.47 5.03
CA ARG A 197 11.71 0.10 3.96
C ARG A 197 11.12 -0.18 2.55
N PRO A 198 10.82 0.84 1.73
CA PRO A 198 10.20 0.68 0.41
C PRO A 198 11.00 -0.13 -0.61
N GLN A 199 12.33 -0.19 -0.46
CA GLN A 199 13.22 -1.04 -1.26
C GLN A 199 12.69 -2.49 -1.38
N PHE A 200 12.16 -3.06 -0.31
CA PHE A 200 11.59 -4.40 -0.34
C PHE A 200 10.42 -4.49 -1.32
N LEU A 201 9.48 -3.55 -1.26
CA LEU A 201 8.32 -3.51 -2.16
C LEU A 201 8.76 -3.37 -3.62
N LEU A 202 9.80 -2.57 -3.88
CA LEU A 202 10.36 -2.39 -5.22
C LEU A 202 10.97 -3.69 -5.76
N GLN A 203 11.81 -4.34 -4.95
CA GLN A 203 12.47 -5.60 -5.31
C GLN A 203 11.46 -6.71 -5.50
N PHE A 204 10.50 -6.83 -4.58
CA PHE A 204 9.48 -7.86 -4.65
C PHE A 204 8.57 -7.65 -5.87
N SER A 205 8.26 -6.40 -6.21
CA SER A 205 7.52 -6.08 -7.44
C SER A 205 8.27 -6.46 -8.71
N ASP A 206 9.59 -6.27 -8.76
CA ASP A 206 10.43 -6.72 -9.88
C ASP A 206 10.41 -8.25 -10.01
N VAL A 207 10.62 -8.97 -8.90
CA VAL A 207 10.54 -10.45 -8.87
C VAL A 207 9.18 -10.93 -9.39
N LEU A 208 8.09 -10.41 -8.84
CA LEU A 208 6.73 -10.80 -9.24
C LEU A 208 6.46 -10.53 -10.71
N THR A 209 6.93 -9.39 -11.23
CA THR A 209 6.74 -9.02 -12.63
C THR A 209 7.52 -9.92 -13.58
N LYS A 210 8.78 -10.23 -13.24
CA LYS A 210 9.61 -11.13 -14.05
C LYS A 210 9.07 -12.55 -14.05
N TRP A 211 8.64 -13.06 -12.89
CA TRP A 211 7.93 -14.32 -12.82
C TRP A 211 6.66 -14.30 -13.64
N ARG A 212 5.84 -13.24 -13.54
CA ARG A 212 4.61 -13.15 -14.33
C ARG A 212 4.88 -13.25 -15.83
N ARG A 213 5.89 -12.55 -16.33
CA ARG A 213 6.29 -12.63 -17.74
C ARG A 213 6.77 -14.03 -18.12
N PHE A 214 7.58 -14.65 -17.27
CA PHE A 214 8.03 -16.02 -17.48
C PHE A 214 6.85 -16.99 -17.58
N PHE A 215 5.91 -16.93 -16.63
CA PHE A 215 4.70 -17.75 -16.64
C PHE A 215 3.86 -17.52 -17.90
N HIS A 216 3.69 -16.28 -18.35
CA HIS A 216 2.96 -15.99 -19.60
C HIS A 216 3.66 -16.57 -20.84
N GLN A 217 5.00 -16.52 -20.88
CA GLN A 217 5.76 -17.14 -21.96
C GLN A 217 5.58 -18.66 -21.95
N MET A 218 5.67 -19.29 -20.77
CA MET A 218 5.43 -20.73 -20.63
C MET A 218 4.02 -21.14 -21.02
N ALA A 219 3.02 -20.33 -20.65
CA ALA A 219 1.65 -20.54 -21.10
C ALA A 219 1.52 -20.45 -22.62
N ALA A 220 2.19 -19.48 -23.26
CA ALA A 220 2.20 -19.35 -24.71
C ALA A 220 2.84 -20.56 -25.40
N GLU A 221 3.96 -21.09 -24.88
CA GLU A 221 4.60 -22.31 -25.39
C GLU A 221 3.71 -23.55 -25.26
N GLN A 222 2.84 -23.59 -24.25
CA GLN A 222 1.82 -24.64 -24.07
C GLN A 222 0.53 -24.39 -24.87
N GLY A 223 0.53 -23.43 -25.81
CA GLY A 223 -0.64 -23.10 -26.64
C GLY A 223 -1.75 -22.36 -25.89
N LYS A 224 -1.49 -21.87 -24.67
CA LYS A 224 -2.42 -21.07 -23.85
C LYS A 224 -2.19 -19.56 -24.01
N ALA A 225 -1.66 -19.14 -25.16
CA ALA A 225 -1.43 -17.72 -25.44
C ALA A 225 -2.77 -16.95 -25.45
N GLY A 226 -2.84 -15.81 -24.74
CA GLY A 226 -4.02 -14.95 -24.71
C GLY A 226 -5.13 -15.37 -23.73
N VAL A 227 -4.94 -16.46 -22.97
CA VAL A 227 -5.83 -16.83 -21.86
C VAL A 227 -5.65 -15.82 -20.72
N ALA A 228 -6.75 -15.42 -20.07
CA ALA A 228 -6.70 -14.49 -18.96
C ALA A 228 -5.79 -15.04 -17.84
N ALA A 229 -5.06 -14.16 -17.13
CA ALA A 229 -4.09 -14.57 -16.11
C ALA A 229 -4.72 -15.44 -15.01
N VAL A 230 -6.00 -15.21 -14.69
CA VAL A 230 -6.78 -15.99 -13.71
C VAL A 230 -7.13 -17.41 -14.18
N ASP A 231 -7.17 -17.63 -15.50
CA ASP A 231 -7.48 -18.91 -16.13
C ASP A 231 -6.20 -19.66 -16.57
N THR A 232 -5.05 -18.98 -16.49
CA THR A 232 -3.74 -19.56 -16.81
C THR A 232 -3.28 -20.47 -15.67
N LYS A 233 -3.71 -21.73 -15.70
CA LYS A 233 -3.14 -22.80 -14.86
C LYS A 233 -2.06 -23.54 -15.62
N LEU A 234 -0.85 -23.59 -15.06
CA LEU A 234 0.24 -24.40 -15.61
C LEU A 234 0.29 -25.74 -14.88
N GLU A 235 0.27 -26.82 -15.66
CA GLU A 235 0.55 -28.16 -15.17
C GLU A 235 1.98 -28.22 -14.66
N VAL A 236 2.17 -28.70 -13.44
CA VAL A 236 3.49 -28.76 -12.80
C VAL A 236 4.45 -29.56 -13.66
N ALA A 237 4.06 -30.75 -14.11
CA ALA A 237 4.90 -31.60 -14.94
C ALA A 237 5.36 -30.90 -16.23
N ALA A 238 4.45 -30.17 -16.89
CA ALA A 238 4.77 -29.43 -18.12
C ALA A 238 5.68 -28.22 -17.84
N LEU A 239 5.47 -27.51 -16.73
CA LEU A 239 6.33 -26.42 -16.30
C LEU A 239 7.73 -26.92 -15.93
N GLN A 240 7.82 -28.01 -15.18
CA GLN A 240 9.07 -28.68 -14.82
C GLN A 240 9.84 -29.13 -16.08
N GLU A 241 9.14 -29.66 -17.08
CA GLU A 241 9.75 -30.07 -18.35
C GLU A 241 10.24 -28.87 -19.16
N SER A 242 9.45 -27.80 -19.28
CA SER A 242 9.86 -26.56 -19.96
C SER A 242 11.08 -25.92 -19.29
N VAL A 243 11.07 -25.81 -17.95
CA VAL A 243 12.21 -25.27 -17.17
C VAL A 243 13.46 -26.13 -17.38
N ALA A 244 13.33 -27.46 -17.40
CA ALA A 244 14.43 -28.37 -17.68
C ALA A 244 14.94 -28.27 -19.13
N LYS A 245 14.04 -28.14 -20.12
CA LYS A 245 14.39 -28.00 -21.54
C LYS A 245 15.15 -26.71 -21.83
N MET A 246 14.80 -25.63 -21.14
CA MET A 246 15.49 -24.34 -21.25
C MET A 246 16.80 -24.28 -20.47
N GLY A 247 17.18 -25.35 -19.75
CA GLY A 247 18.41 -25.41 -18.97
C GLY A 247 18.39 -24.58 -17.68
N ILE A 248 17.24 -23.97 -17.34
CA ILE A 248 17.06 -23.01 -16.22
C ILE A 248 17.47 -23.60 -14.87
N ALA A 249 17.29 -24.91 -14.69
CA ALA A 249 17.51 -25.59 -13.43
C ALA A 249 17.66 -27.11 -13.62
N SER A 250 18.36 -27.76 -12.69
CA SER A 250 18.41 -29.22 -12.64
C SER A 250 17.06 -29.81 -12.23
N ARG A 251 16.75 -31.04 -12.65
CA ARG A 251 15.51 -31.74 -12.26
C ARG A 251 15.32 -31.85 -10.74
N THR A 252 16.42 -31.89 -9.99
CA THR A 252 16.45 -31.87 -8.52
C THR A 252 16.05 -30.53 -7.94
N GLU A 253 16.59 -29.42 -8.47
CA GLU A 253 16.20 -28.06 -8.05
C GLU A 253 14.74 -27.78 -8.40
N ILE A 254 14.30 -28.17 -9.59
CA ILE A 254 12.91 -28.06 -10.05
C ILE A 254 11.94 -28.81 -9.12
N LYS A 255 12.28 -30.03 -8.68
CA LYS A 255 11.45 -30.78 -7.73
C LYS A 255 11.35 -30.11 -6.36
N ASN A 256 12.42 -29.48 -5.90
CA ASN A 256 12.43 -28.72 -4.64
C ASN A 256 11.63 -27.41 -4.74
N TRP A 257 11.41 -26.88 -5.94
CA TRP A 257 10.62 -25.66 -6.14
C TRP A 257 9.12 -25.94 -6.14
N PHE A 258 8.72 -27.09 -6.68
CA PHE A 258 7.33 -27.52 -6.77
C PHE A 258 7.05 -28.63 -5.76
N THR A 259 7.20 -28.29 -4.47
CA THR A 259 6.84 -29.18 -3.36
C THR A 259 5.33 -29.10 -3.09
N ALA A 260 4.79 -30.06 -2.33
CA ALA A 260 3.39 -30.06 -1.91
C ALA A 260 2.99 -28.82 -1.06
N GLU A 261 3.98 -28.06 -0.56
CA GLU A 261 3.77 -26.82 0.19
C GLU A 261 3.67 -25.57 -0.70
N THR A 262 4.29 -25.59 -1.89
CA THR A 262 4.19 -24.52 -2.91
C THR A 262 3.12 -24.78 -3.96
N LEU A 263 2.76 -26.04 -4.15
CA LEU A 263 1.66 -26.48 -4.99
C LEU A 263 0.43 -26.63 -4.10
N GLY A 264 -0.55 -25.74 -4.24
CA GLY A 264 -1.86 -25.96 -3.62
C GLY A 264 -2.47 -27.33 -3.98
N VAL A 265 -3.62 -27.62 -3.39
CA VAL A 265 -4.30 -28.94 -3.43
C VAL A 265 -4.62 -29.47 -4.85
N SER A 266 -4.46 -28.67 -5.91
CA SER A 266 -4.87 -29.00 -7.27
C SER A 266 -3.76 -29.55 -8.20
N GLY A 267 -2.50 -29.62 -7.76
CA GLY A 267 -1.40 -30.11 -8.62
C GLY A 267 -1.05 -29.19 -9.82
N THR A 268 -1.55 -27.95 -9.80
CA THR A 268 -1.29 -26.90 -10.79
C THR A 268 -0.63 -25.71 -10.10
N VAL A 269 0.30 -25.03 -10.77
CA VAL A 269 0.89 -23.79 -10.24
C VAL A 269 0.04 -22.61 -10.67
N ASP A 270 -0.46 -21.87 -9.70
CA ASP A 270 -1.08 -20.56 -9.92
C ASP A 270 -0.04 -19.47 -9.63
N LEU A 271 0.03 -18.50 -10.53
CA LEU A 271 0.84 -17.28 -10.42
C LEU A 271 0.53 -16.52 -9.11
N LEU A 272 -0.68 -16.72 -8.57
CA LEU A 272 -1.17 -16.14 -7.32
C LEU A 272 -0.87 -17.00 -6.09
N ASP A 273 -0.39 -18.24 -6.21
CA ASP A 273 -0.29 -19.20 -5.09
C ASP A 273 1.11 -19.39 -4.50
N TRP A 274 1.99 -18.42 -4.71
CA TRP A 274 3.29 -18.28 -4.03
C TRP A 274 3.14 -17.93 -2.53
N SER A 275 2.25 -18.61 -1.80
CA SER A 275 1.86 -18.28 -0.42
C SER A 275 2.90 -18.66 0.63
N SER A 276 3.91 -19.44 0.25
CA SER A 276 4.98 -19.88 1.17
C SER A 276 6.03 -18.82 1.46
N LEU A 277 5.97 -17.64 0.84
CA LEU A 277 6.87 -16.52 1.14
C LEU A 277 6.69 -15.94 2.55
N ILE A 278 5.66 -16.35 3.30
CA ILE A 278 5.39 -15.88 4.65
C ILE A 278 5.36 -17.08 5.61
N ASP A 279 6.42 -17.87 5.64
CA ASP A 279 6.77 -18.60 6.87
C ASP A 279 7.99 -17.92 7.49
N SER A 280 7.83 -17.52 8.74
CA SER A 280 8.84 -16.89 9.63
C SER A 280 10.13 -17.71 9.83
N ARG A 281 10.27 -18.84 9.14
CA ARG A 281 11.34 -19.84 9.31
C ARG A 281 12.24 -20.01 8.09
N THR A 282 11.97 -19.33 6.99
CA THR A 282 12.75 -19.43 5.74
C THR A 282 13.44 -18.11 5.40
N GLU A 283 14.69 -18.19 4.96
CA GLU A 283 15.41 -17.04 4.42
C GLU A 283 14.67 -16.50 3.17
N LEU A 284 13.96 -15.38 3.32
CA LEU A 284 13.17 -14.72 2.28
C LEU A 284 14.01 -14.45 1.03
N SER A 285 15.29 -14.14 1.24
CA SER A 285 16.29 -13.90 0.20
C SER A 285 16.46 -15.08 -0.77
N LYS A 286 16.33 -16.33 -0.30
CA LYS A 286 16.43 -17.55 -1.13
C LYS A 286 15.27 -17.69 -2.12
N HIS A 287 14.15 -17.02 -1.86
CA HIS A 287 12.95 -17.09 -2.68
C HIS A 287 12.82 -15.92 -3.67
N LEU A 288 13.61 -14.85 -3.50
CA LEU A 288 13.67 -13.70 -4.42
C LEU A 288 14.63 -13.97 -5.60
N VAL A 289 14.37 -15.07 -6.31
CA VAL A 289 15.10 -15.49 -7.51
C VAL A 289 14.33 -15.15 -8.77
N VAL A 290 15.04 -14.96 -9.87
CA VAL A 290 14.49 -14.57 -11.17
C VAL A 290 15.01 -15.49 -12.24
N PRO A 291 14.16 -15.98 -13.16
CA PRO A 291 14.62 -16.70 -14.34
C PRO A 291 15.37 -15.77 -15.28
N ASN A 292 16.65 -16.07 -15.51
CA ASN A 292 17.46 -15.41 -16.51
C ASN A 292 17.44 -16.22 -17.81
N MET A 293 16.81 -15.64 -18.84
CA MET A 293 16.64 -16.28 -20.15
C MET A 293 17.94 -16.34 -20.98
N GLN A 294 18.92 -15.48 -20.67
CA GLN A 294 20.20 -15.44 -21.38
C GLN A 294 21.20 -16.46 -20.83
N THR A 295 21.24 -16.60 -19.49
CA THR A 295 22.11 -17.57 -18.83
C THR A 295 21.46 -18.93 -18.67
N GLY A 296 20.14 -19.02 -18.84
CA GLY A 296 19.40 -20.25 -18.60
C GLY A 296 19.59 -20.70 -17.16
N GLN A 297 19.56 -19.78 -16.19
CA GLN A 297 19.69 -20.09 -14.76
C GLN A 297 18.71 -19.23 -13.94
N LEU A 298 18.27 -19.73 -12.78
CA LEU A 298 17.69 -18.84 -11.77
C LEU A 298 18.81 -18.06 -11.10
N GLU A 299 18.69 -16.74 -11.16
CA GLU A 299 19.63 -15.84 -10.51
C GLU A 299 18.92 -15.11 -9.38
N PRO A 300 19.53 -14.99 -8.19
CA PRO A 300 19.04 -14.09 -7.17
C PRO A 300 18.87 -12.68 -7.76
N LEU A 301 17.74 -12.00 -7.48
CA LEU A 301 17.52 -10.64 -7.96
C LEU A 301 18.63 -9.70 -7.47
N LEU A 302 19.16 -9.97 -6.29
CA LEU A 302 20.42 -9.46 -5.79
C LEU A 302 21.32 -10.62 -5.37
N SER A 303 22.57 -10.61 -5.80
CA SER A 303 23.56 -11.64 -5.45
C SER A 303 23.83 -11.74 -3.93
N ARG A 304 23.48 -10.70 -3.16
CA ARG A 304 23.58 -10.64 -1.70
C ARG A 304 22.46 -9.78 -1.13
N PHE A 305 21.62 -10.37 -0.29
CA PHE A 305 20.85 -9.63 0.70
C PHE A 305 21.71 -9.52 1.95
N THR A 306 21.77 -8.32 2.53
CA THR A 306 22.35 -8.18 3.86
C THR A 306 21.39 -8.75 4.90
N THR A 307 21.92 -9.24 6.02
CA THR A 307 21.10 -9.71 7.15
C THR A 307 20.14 -8.63 7.65
N GLU A 308 20.56 -7.36 7.60
CA GLU A 308 19.70 -6.24 7.98
C GLU A 308 18.53 -6.04 7.00
N GLU A 309 18.74 -6.13 5.69
CA GLU A 309 17.65 -6.01 4.70
C GLU A 309 16.60 -7.12 4.91
N GLU A 310 17.02 -8.34 5.20
CA GLU A 310 16.11 -9.46 5.49
C GLU A 310 15.33 -9.25 6.80
N GLN A 311 15.97 -8.69 7.83
CA GLN A 311 15.29 -8.30 9.06
C GLN A 311 14.28 -7.17 8.82
N GLN A 312 14.60 -6.16 8.01
CA GLN A 312 13.69 -5.06 7.64
C GLN A 312 12.44 -5.58 6.93
N MET A 313 12.60 -6.54 6.00
CA MET A 313 11.47 -7.21 5.35
C MET A 313 10.59 -7.95 6.36
N THR A 314 11.22 -8.73 7.23
CA THR A 314 10.52 -9.52 8.26
C THR A 314 9.72 -8.61 9.19
N ARG A 315 10.31 -7.49 9.63
CA ARG A 315 9.64 -6.49 10.48
C ARG A 315 8.43 -5.88 9.79
N MET A 316 8.52 -5.51 8.50
CA MET A 316 7.37 -5.00 7.74
C MET A 316 6.19 -5.98 7.76
N LEU A 317 6.45 -7.27 7.48
CA LEU A 317 5.42 -8.32 7.49
C LEU A 317 4.85 -8.55 8.90
N GLN A 318 5.69 -8.49 9.94
CA GLN A 318 5.25 -8.58 11.33
C GLN A 318 4.33 -7.42 11.71
N ARG A 319 4.65 -6.18 11.32
CA ARG A 319 3.78 -5.01 11.56
C ARG A 319 2.43 -5.17 10.87
N MET A 320 2.40 -5.64 9.62
CA MET A 320 1.15 -5.95 8.93
C MET A 320 0.30 -6.99 9.68
N ASP A 321 0.92 -8.04 10.20
CA ASP A 321 0.27 -9.09 11.00
C ASP A 321 -0.31 -8.54 12.32
N VAL A 322 0.45 -7.70 13.03
CA VAL A 322 0.01 -7.02 14.25
C VAL A 322 -1.22 -6.16 13.99
N LEU A 323 -1.20 -5.34 12.93
CA LEU A 323 -2.33 -4.48 12.57
C LEU A 323 -3.58 -5.32 12.21
N ALA A 324 -3.42 -6.38 11.42
CA ALA A 324 -4.53 -7.25 11.04
C ALA A 324 -5.13 -8.00 12.23
N LYS A 325 -4.31 -8.47 13.17
CA LYS A 325 -4.77 -9.05 14.44
C LYS A 325 -5.58 -8.04 15.26
N ARG A 326 -5.06 -6.83 15.45
CA ARG A 326 -5.77 -5.78 16.18
C ARG A 326 -7.10 -5.42 15.52
N ALA A 327 -7.11 -5.30 14.20
CA ALA A 327 -8.33 -5.03 13.45
C ALA A 327 -9.36 -6.15 13.60
N THR A 328 -8.92 -7.41 13.65
CA THR A 328 -9.78 -8.57 13.93
C THR A 328 -10.44 -8.44 15.31
N GLU A 329 -9.64 -8.16 16.34
CA GLU A 329 -10.10 -8.00 17.73
C GLU A 329 -11.11 -6.85 17.86
N MET A 330 -10.83 -5.72 17.21
CA MET A 330 -11.67 -4.52 17.27
C MET A 330 -12.86 -4.56 16.29
N GLY A 331 -12.96 -5.60 15.44
CA GLY A 331 -14.00 -5.71 14.42
C GLY A 331 -13.90 -4.66 13.30
N VAL A 332 -12.72 -4.07 13.09
CA VAL A 332 -12.47 -3.01 12.10
C VAL A 332 -11.97 -3.60 10.80
N ARG A 333 -12.40 -3.02 9.68
CA ARG A 333 -11.93 -3.39 8.34
C ARG A 333 -10.66 -2.61 8.02
N LEU A 334 -9.60 -3.30 7.57
CA LEU A 334 -8.38 -2.64 7.10
C LEU A 334 -8.42 -2.48 5.60
N MET A 335 -8.19 -1.25 5.14
CA MET A 335 -7.99 -0.95 3.74
C MET A 335 -6.51 -0.72 3.49
N VAL A 336 -5.90 -1.56 2.65
CA VAL A 336 -4.54 -1.34 2.19
C VAL A 336 -4.60 -0.36 1.03
N ASP A 337 -3.98 0.80 1.22
CA ASP A 337 -3.96 1.85 0.21
C ASP A 337 -3.09 1.45 -0.98
N ALA A 338 -3.53 1.91 -2.14
CA ALA A 338 -2.77 1.85 -3.35
C ALA A 338 -1.73 2.98 -3.38
N GLU A 339 -0.49 2.62 -3.67
CA GLU A 339 0.63 3.56 -3.66
C GLU A 339 1.20 3.73 -5.09
N GLN A 340 2.48 4.04 -5.23
CA GLN A 340 3.12 4.24 -6.53
C GLN A 340 3.12 2.95 -7.35
N THR A 341 2.91 3.08 -8.66
CA THR A 341 2.72 1.95 -9.60
C THR A 341 3.79 0.87 -9.51
N TYR A 342 5.04 1.24 -9.21
CA TYR A 342 6.17 0.32 -9.09
C TYR A 342 6.20 -0.48 -7.77
N PHE A 343 5.44 -0.08 -6.74
CA PHE A 343 5.21 -0.86 -5.52
C PHE A 343 3.96 -1.74 -5.60
N GLN A 344 3.01 -1.38 -6.47
CA GLN A 344 1.69 -2.00 -6.52
C GLN A 344 1.66 -3.53 -6.72
N PRO A 345 2.56 -4.15 -7.51
CA PRO A 345 2.61 -5.61 -7.60
C PRO A 345 2.88 -6.27 -6.25
N ALA A 346 3.86 -5.76 -5.47
CA ALA A 346 4.16 -6.25 -4.13
C ALA A 346 3.01 -5.95 -3.15
N ILE A 347 2.49 -4.73 -3.14
CA ILE A 347 1.39 -4.33 -2.24
C ILE A 347 0.16 -5.20 -2.46
N SER A 348 -0.25 -5.40 -3.71
CA SER A 348 -1.38 -6.26 -4.06
C SER A 348 -1.14 -7.71 -3.64
N ARG A 349 0.08 -8.22 -3.83
CA ARG A 349 0.44 -9.59 -3.47
C ARG A 349 0.41 -9.82 -1.95
N LEU A 350 1.01 -8.91 -1.19
CA LEU A 350 1.03 -8.97 0.27
C LEU A 350 -0.37 -8.82 0.84
N THR A 351 -1.17 -7.91 0.28
CA THR A 351 -2.58 -7.75 0.67
C THR A 351 -3.39 -9.03 0.43
N LEU A 352 -3.23 -9.69 -0.72
CA LEU A 352 -3.87 -10.98 -0.99
C LEU A 352 -3.45 -12.06 0.01
N ALA A 353 -2.18 -12.11 0.41
CA ALA A 353 -1.70 -13.05 1.42
C ALA A 353 -2.37 -12.80 2.79
N MET A 354 -2.51 -11.52 3.18
CA MET A 354 -3.25 -11.13 4.39
C MET A 354 -4.74 -11.46 4.28
N GLN A 355 -5.36 -11.25 3.12
CA GLN A 355 -6.75 -11.63 2.89
C GLN A 355 -6.97 -13.14 3.06
N ARG A 356 -6.09 -13.98 2.51
CA ARG A 356 -6.17 -15.44 2.69
C ARG A 356 -6.09 -15.85 4.16
N LYS A 357 -5.25 -15.16 4.94
CA LYS A 357 -5.05 -15.45 6.36
C LYS A 357 -6.20 -14.95 7.26
N PHE A 358 -6.72 -13.75 7.00
CA PHE A 358 -7.64 -13.07 7.92
C PHE A 358 -9.10 -13.00 7.44
N ASN A 359 -9.39 -13.13 6.13
CA ASN A 359 -10.75 -13.07 5.58
C ASN A 359 -11.44 -14.45 5.54
N VAL A 360 -11.33 -15.24 6.61
CA VAL A 360 -11.91 -16.59 6.67
C VAL A 360 -13.41 -16.57 7.00
N GLY A 361 -13.80 -15.79 8.02
CA GLY A 361 -15.21 -15.71 8.47
C GLY A 361 -15.97 -14.49 7.96
N LYS A 362 -15.28 -13.35 7.86
CA LYS A 362 -15.84 -12.08 7.36
C LYS A 362 -14.77 -11.29 6.61
N PRO A 363 -15.14 -10.43 5.64
CA PRO A 363 -14.18 -9.53 5.01
C PRO A 363 -13.56 -8.58 6.04
N LEU A 364 -12.24 -8.67 6.22
CA LEU A 364 -11.49 -7.83 7.15
C LEU A 364 -10.46 -6.98 6.41
N ILE A 365 -9.64 -7.59 5.56
CA ILE A 365 -8.60 -6.95 4.77
C ILE A 365 -9.14 -6.64 3.37
N PHE A 366 -8.98 -5.40 2.95
CA PHE A 366 -9.43 -4.87 1.66
C PHE A 366 -8.22 -4.35 0.87
N ASN A 367 -8.25 -4.59 -0.43
CA ASN A 367 -7.24 -4.09 -1.37
C ASN A 367 -7.79 -2.89 -2.13
N THR A 368 -6.92 -1.98 -2.54
CA THR A 368 -7.27 -0.80 -3.34
C THR A 368 -6.76 -0.97 -4.77
N TYR A 369 -7.65 -0.85 -5.75
CA TYR A 369 -7.31 -0.90 -7.17
C TYR A 369 -7.42 0.49 -7.79
N GLN A 370 -6.39 0.90 -8.51
CA GLN A 370 -6.38 2.20 -9.17
C GLN A 370 -6.83 2.06 -10.64
N CYS A 371 -8.09 2.41 -10.92
CA CYS A 371 -8.70 2.21 -12.24
C CYS A 371 -8.09 3.02 -13.40
N TYR A 372 -7.19 3.97 -13.10
CA TYR A 372 -6.39 4.68 -14.11
C TYR A 372 -5.21 3.86 -14.67
N LEU A 373 -4.89 2.71 -14.07
CA LEU A 373 -3.89 1.77 -14.55
C LEU A 373 -4.56 0.70 -15.42
N LYS A 374 -3.85 0.28 -16.46
CA LYS A 374 -4.32 -0.73 -17.41
C LYS A 374 -4.22 -2.15 -16.88
#